data_AF-A0A9P9DF95-F1
#
_entry.id   AF-A0A9P9DF95-F1
#
_cell.length_a   1.000
_cell.length_b   1.000
_cell.length_c   1.000
_cell.angle_alpha   90.00
_cell.angle_beta   90.00
_cell.angle_gamma   90.00
#
_symmetry.space_group_name_H-M   'P 1'
#
loop_
_entity.id
_entity.type
_entity.pdbx_description
1 polymer ?
#
loop_
_entity_poly.entity_id
_entity_poly.type
_entity_poly.pdbx_seq_one_letter_code
_entity_poly.pdbx_strand_id
1 'polypeptide(L)' 'CWTCKARKIRCDEREIACENCEKKGIACGGYDVRLQWVSNPLAPPVASARGRRTIKLGKRTTTV' A
#
# COMPACT_ATOMS: atom_id res chain seq x y z
N CYS A 1 -3.29 3.76 -5.75
CA CYS A 1 -2.79 2.79 -4.77
C CYS A 1 -1.35 3.12 -4.38
N TRP A 2 -0.89 2.61 -3.23
CA TRP A 2 0.50 2.83 -2.79
C TRP A 2 1.55 2.29 -3.77
N THR A 3 1.22 1.24 -4.52
CA THR A 3 2.10 0.65 -5.55
C THR A 3 2.35 1.62 -6.71
N CYS A 4 1.31 2.25 -7.27
CA CYS A 4 1.46 3.26 -8.32
C CYS A 4 2.16 4.52 -7.81
N LYS A 5 1.87 4.93 -6.56
CA LYS A 5 2.54 6.08 -5.92
C LYS A 5 4.05 5.84 -5.77
N ALA A 6 4.46 4.67 -5.28
CA ALA A 6 5.88 4.30 -5.17
C ALA A 6 6.56 4.24 -6.55
N ARG A 7 5.83 3.83 -7.59
CA ARG A 7 6.30 3.79 -8.98
C ARG A 7 6.23 5.13 -9.71
N LYS A 8 5.70 6.18 -9.07
CA LYS A 8 5.52 7.52 -9.65
C LYS A 8 4.75 7.53 -10.99
N ILE A 9 3.69 6.73 -11.07
CA ILE A 9 2.82 6.62 -12.25
C ILE A 9 1.36 6.92 -11.89
N ARG A 10 0.55 7.27 -12.90
CA ARG A 10 -0.89 7.47 -12.75
C ARG A 10 -1.57 6.16 -12.29
N CYS A 11 -2.58 6.28 -11.44
CA CYS A 11 -3.34 5.16 -10.92
C CYS A 11 -4.80 5.30 -11.33
N ASP A 12 -5.42 4.21 -11.76
CA ASP A 12 -6.78 4.19 -12.31
C ASP A 12 -7.90 4.05 -11.27
N GLU A 13 -7.58 4.08 -9.97
CA GLU A 13 -8.55 4.19 -8.85
C GLU A 13 -9.75 3.23 -8.83
N ARG A 14 -9.61 2.05 -9.44
CA ARG A 14 -10.59 0.95 -9.36
C ARG A 14 -10.75 0.40 -7.94
N GLU A 15 -11.93 -0.16 -7.63
CA GLU A 15 -12.34 -0.55 -6.27
C GLU A 15 -11.51 -1.70 -5.67
N ILE A 16 -11.20 -2.75 -6.46
CA ILE A 16 -10.50 -3.96 -5.98
C ILE A 16 -8.98 -3.82 -6.18
N ALA A 17 -8.55 -3.62 -7.42
CA ALA A 17 -7.15 -3.50 -7.81
C ALA A 17 -7.00 -2.53 -8.97
N CYS A 18 -5.89 -1.78 -8.99
CA CYS A 18 -5.62 -0.84 -10.07
C CYS A 18 -5.32 -1.59 -11.38
N GLU A 19 -5.82 -1.11 -12.52
CA GLU A 19 -5.64 -1.80 -13.81
C GLU A 19 -4.16 -2.01 -14.15
N ASN A 20 -3.33 -0.99 -13.88
CA ASN A 20 -1.89 -1.10 -14.08
C ASN A 20 -1.21 -2.12 -13.14
N CYS A 21 -1.80 -2.41 -11.97
CA CYS A 21 -1.34 -3.43 -11.04
C CYS A 21 -1.69 -4.83 -11.58
N GLU A 22 -2.94 -4.98 -12.06
CA GLU A 22 -3.45 -6.22 -12.66
C GLU A 22 -2.69 -6.57 -13.95
N LYS A 23 -2.54 -5.62 -14.87
CA LYS A 23 -1.78 -5.79 -16.12
C LYS A 23 -0.33 -6.21 -15.88
N LYS A 24 0.25 -5.80 -14.76
CA LYS A 24 1.62 -6.16 -14.38
C LYS A 24 1.70 -7.43 -13.53
N GLY A 25 0.57 -8.04 -13.17
CA GLY A 25 0.51 -9.25 -12.35
C GLY A 25 1.08 -9.06 -10.94
N ILE A 26 0.99 -7.85 -10.38
CA ILE A 26 1.51 -7.54 -9.04
C ILE A 26 0.40 -7.25 -8.04
N ALA A 27 0.69 -7.47 -6.75
CA ALA A 27 -0.21 -7.11 -5.67
C ALA A 27 -0.44 -5.58 -5.61
N CYS A 28 -1.70 -5.18 -5.68
CA CYS A 28 -2.12 -3.80 -5.46
C CYS A 28 -1.97 -3.48 -3.96
N GLY A 29 -1.19 -2.44 -3.62
CA GLY A 29 -0.99 -2.02 -2.23
C GLY A 29 -2.21 -1.31 -1.62
N GLY A 30 -3.34 -1.29 -2.33
CA GLY A 30 -4.57 -0.61 -1.90
C GLY A 30 -4.42 0.90 -1.74
N TYR A 31 -5.46 1.49 -1.15
CA TYR A 31 -5.58 2.92 -0.86
C TYR A 31 -5.62 3.20 0.64
N ASP A 32 -5.01 2.33 1.45
CA ASP A 32 -5.07 2.41 2.92
C ASP A 32 -4.67 3.81 3.40
N VAL A 33 -5.67 4.58 3.83
CA VAL A 33 -5.51 5.88 4.46
C VAL A 33 -5.49 5.63 5.95
N ARG A 34 -4.33 5.85 6.57
CA ARG A 34 -4.23 5.85 8.02
C ARG A 34 -4.65 7.23 8.52
N LEU A 35 -5.93 7.36 8.86
CA LEU A 35 -6.36 8.51 9.65
C LEU A 35 -5.67 8.44 11.01
N GLN A 36 -4.78 9.38 11.28
CA GLN A 36 -4.26 9.61 12.63
C GLN A 36 -5.07 10.73 13.26
N TRP A 37 -5.82 10.38 14.30
CA TRP A 37 -6.48 11.36 15.16
C TRP A 37 -5.40 12.02 16.03
N VAL A 38 -5.08 13.28 15.72
CA VAL A 38 -4.06 14.04 16.45
C VAL A 38 -4.71 14.57 17.72
N SER A 39 -4.40 13.97 18.87
CA SER A 39 -4.97 14.37 20.16
C SER A 39 -4.26 15.56 20.80
N ASN A 40 -3.04 15.87 20.38
CA ASN A 40 -2.27 17.00 20.89
C ASN A 40 -1.66 17.82 19.72
N PRO A 41 -2.07 19.08 19.51
CA PRO A 41 -1.59 19.91 18.39
C PRO A 41 -0.11 20.31 18.52
N LEU A 42 0.48 20.17 19.71
CA LEU A 42 1.88 20.47 19.98
C LEU A 42 2.79 19.22 19.99
N ALA A 43 2.20 18.02 19.92
CA ALA A 43 3.00 16.82 19.81
C ALA A 43 3.59 16.73 18.38
N PRO A 44 4.89 16.47 18.23
CA PRO A 44 5.44 16.16 16.92
C PRO A 44 4.67 14.95 16.35
N PRO A 45 4.37 14.93 15.04
CA PRO A 45 3.69 13.80 14.44
C PRO A 45 4.51 12.55 14.76
N VAL A 46 3.92 11.61 15.53
CA VAL A 46 4.60 10.35 15.82
C VAL A 46 4.79 9.72 14.46
N ALA A 47 6.03 9.71 13.96
CA ALA A 47 6.33 9.23 12.63
C ALA A 47 5.76 7.82 12.56
N SER A 48 4.65 7.66 11.82
CA SER A 48 3.94 6.40 11.73
C SER A 48 4.89 5.44 11.04
N ALA A 49 5.69 4.76 11.85
CA ALA A 49 6.78 3.92 11.41
C ALA A 49 6.16 2.71 10.73
N ARG A 50 5.93 2.83 9.42
CA ARG A 50 5.93 1.75 8.42
C ARG A 50 5.34 2.26 7.10
N GLY A 51 6.19 2.92 6.31
CA GLY A 51 5.99 3.14 4.88
C GLY A 51 6.84 2.23 3.99
N ARG A 52 7.48 1.19 4.55
CA ARG A 52 8.21 0.16 3.80
C ARG A 52 7.93 -1.20 4.43
N ARG A 53 6.77 -1.79 4.12
CA ARG A 53 6.60 -3.23 4.31
C ARG A 53 7.21 -3.90 3.08
N THR A 54 8.40 -4.48 3.22
CA THR A 54 8.92 -5.44 2.25
C THR A 54 8.01 -6.67 2.33
N ILE A 55 7.19 -6.88 1.30
CA ILE A 55 6.47 -8.14 1.13
C ILE A 55 7.55 -9.18 0.76
N LYS A 56 8.03 -9.96 1.74
CA LYS A 56 8.69 -11.22 1.40
C LYS A 56 7.61 -12.13 0.85
N LEU A 57 7.60 -12.32 -0.48
CA LEU A 57 6.80 -13.34 -1.14
C LEU A 57 7.37 -14.71 -0.76
N GLY A 58 6.97 -15.21 0.41
CA GLY A 58 7.09 -16.61 0.76
C GLY A 58 6.10 -17.40 -0.09
N LYS A 59 6.59 -17.92 -1.22
CA LYS A 59 6.03 -19.04 -2.00
C LYS A 59 5.20 -19.98 -1.12
N ARG A 60 3.87 -19.95 -1.33
CA ARG A 60 2.94 -20.95 -0.78
C ARG A 60 3.06 -22.19 -1.65
N THR A 61 3.74 -23.22 -1.14
CA THR A 61 3.68 -24.56 -1.72
C THR A 61 2.35 -25.17 -1.29
N THR A 62 1.42 -25.28 -2.24
CA THR A 62 0.21 -26.08 -2.11
C THR A 62 0.60 -27.56 -2.25
N THR A 63 0.19 -28.41 -1.32
CA THR A 63 0.14 -29.86 -1.55
C THR A 63 -1.21 -30.34 -1.04
N VAL A 64 -1.87 -31.12 -1.91
CA VAL A 64 -3.22 -31.69 -1.78
C VAL A 64 -3.30 -32.66 -0.61
#